data_AF-A0A3P7IYX4-F1
#
_entry.id   AF-A0A3P7IYX4-F1
#
_cell.length_a   1.000
_cell.length_b   1.000
_cell.length_c   1.000
_cell.angle_alpha   90.00
_cell.angle_beta   90.00
_cell.angle_gamma   90.00
#
_symmetry.space_group_name_H-M   'P 1'
#
loop_
_entity.id
_entity.type
_entity.pdbx_description
1 polymer ?
#
loop_
_entity_poly.entity_id
_entity_poly.type
_entity_poly.pdbx_seq_one_letter_code
_entity_poly.pdbx_strand_id
1 'polypeptide(L)'
;MHAFSAAAAMIDPTNSPPMSTACNMFKTWAHHLDNLFHNEVHEASALSRGSPAINCYFEAARIENETRARKYIARILWTSKHVVACGIFSATGLDQVLKERARSIIPFNWLPWLPQLVTELQERPTSGFIYVVERIASAYPLLVVSALRPVLDGVIFEKVIECVSKKQPMLVLPDDHKSAALCKVLEKACRSRLTDVRMWDRLLCGFSSMREFWAEKHLRFASQLKDEIFRYPSV
;
A
#
# COMPACT_ATOMS: atom_id res chain seq x y z
N MET A 1 -19.00 11.62 23.10
CA MET A 1 -18.64 12.26 21.82
C MET A 1 -18.16 13.70 21.98
N HIS A 2 -18.84 14.56 22.76
CA HIS A 2 -18.54 16.02 22.79
C HIS A 2 -17.14 16.43 23.29
N ALA A 3 -16.56 15.73 24.27
CA ALA A 3 -15.25 16.11 24.82
C ALA A 3 -14.10 15.99 23.80
N PHE A 4 -14.15 15.00 22.91
CA PHE A 4 -13.11 14.80 21.89
C PHE A 4 -13.27 15.79 20.73
N SER A 5 -14.49 16.01 20.24
CA SER A 5 -14.76 17.00 19.19
C SER A 5 -14.35 18.41 19.62
N ALA A 6 -14.56 18.76 20.89
CA ALA A 6 -14.08 20.01 21.47
C ALA A 6 -12.55 20.06 21.53
N ALA A 7 -11.89 18.98 21.95
CA ALA A 7 -10.43 18.92 22.03
C ALA A 7 -9.74 18.97 20.64
N ALA A 8 -10.30 18.30 19.64
CA ALA A 8 -9.79 18.32 18.27
C ALA A 8 -9.95 19.71 17.62
N ALA A 9 -11.03 20.43 17.91
CA ALA A 9 -11.26 21.79 17.40
C ALA A 9 -10.31 22.85 17.99
N MET A 10 -9.70 22.58 19.15
CA MET A 10 -8.72 23.46 19.78
C MET A 10 -7.29 23.32 19.20
N ILE A 11 -7.04 22.31 18.36
CA ILE A 11 -5.75 22.13 17.68
C ILE A 11 -5.81 22.87 16.34
N ASP A 12 -5.39 24.14 16.34
CA ASP A 12 -5.19 24.91 15.13
C ASP A 12 -3.99 24.33 14.35
N PRO A 13 -4.18 23.84 13.10
CA PRO A 13 -3.10 23.24 12.30
C PRO A 13 -2.00 24.23 11.92
N THR A 14 -2.23 25.54 12.08
CA THR A 14 -1.28 26.57 11.67
C THR A 14 -0.38 27.10 12.80
N ASN A 15 -0.73 26.89 14.09
CA ASN A 15 -0.07 27.60 15.19
C ASN A 15 0.07 26.85 16.55
N SER A 16 0.00 25.52 16.63
CA SER A 16 0.05 24.79 17.92
C SER A 16 1.35 23.99 18.21
N PRO A 17 1.82 23.91 19.48
CA PRO A 17 3.11 23.32 19.89
C PRO A 17 3.03 21.79 20.08
N PRO A 18 4.15 21.12 20.45
CA PRO A 18 4.78 20.07 19.62
C PRO A 18 3.81 18.95 19.20
N MET A 19 3.96 18.49 17.94
CA MET A 19 3.29 17.36 17.26
C MET A 19 2.87 16.14 18.13
N SER A 20 3.56 15.93 19.24
CA SER A 20 3.33 14.91 20.27
C SER A 20 1.90 14.86 20.83
N THR A 21 1.33 15.99 21.26
CA THR A 21 0.06 15.98 22.01
C THR A 21 -1.14 15.69 21.11
N ALA A 22 -1.19 16.31 19.93
CA ALA A 22 -2.20 16.03 18.92
C ALA A 22 -2.14 14.56 18.44
N CYS A 23 -0.94 14.04 18.19
CA CYS A 23 -0.76 12.63 17.81
C CYS A 23 -1.25 11.65 18.90
N ASN A 24 -1.01 11.99 20.18
CA ASN A 24 -1.47 11.21 21.32
C ASN A 24 -3.00 11.21 21.51
N MET A 25 -3.65 12.31 21.12
CA MET A 25 -5.10 12.41 21.10
C MET A 25 -5.68 11.51 20.00
N PHE A 26 -5.24 11.67 18.76
CA PHE A 26 -5.78 10.92 17.61
C PHE A 26 -5.60 9.42 17.76
N LYS A 27 -4.44 8.94 18.25
CA LYS A 27 -4.22 7.50 18.46
C LYS A 27 -5.23 6.90 19.45
N THR A 28 -5.54 7.61 20.52
CA THR A 28 -6.42 7.12 21.60
C THR A 28 -7.86 7.05 21.12
N TRP A 29 -8.28 8.07 20.36
CA TRP A 29 -9.62 8.11 19.79
C TRP A 29 -9.82 7.14 18.65
N ALA A 30 -8.81 6.97 17.79
CA ALA A 30 -8.81 5.93 16.77
C ALA A 30 -9.07 4.56 17.42
N HIS A 31 -8.30 4.21 18.45
CA HIS A 31 -8.47 2.94 19.16
C HIS A 31 -9.86 2.79 19.80
N HIS A 32 -10.40 3.85 20.41
CA HIS A 32 -11.74 3.83 20.99
C HIS A 32 -12.82 3.57 19.94
N LEU A 33 -12.84 4.34 18.85
CA LEU A 33 -13.80 4.18 17.75
C LEU A 33 -13.69 2.81 17.09
N ASP A 34 -12.47 2.34 16.90
CA ASP A 34 -12.16 1.06 16.28
C ASP A 34 -12.67 -0.11 17.15
N ASN A 35 -12.53 -0.03 18.47
CA ASN A 35 -13.12 -1.01 19.39
C ASN A 35 -14.66 -0.98 19.33
N LEU A 36 -15.26 0.22 19.34
CA LEU A 36 -16.73 0.34 19.21
C LEU A 36 -17.25 -0.16 17.86
N PHE A 37 -16.45 -0.05 16.80
CA PHE A 37 -16.78 -0.60 15.50
C PHE A 37 -16.73 -2.13 15.51
N HIS A 38 -15.65 -2.72 16.05
CA HIS A 38 -15.49 -4.18 16.09
C HIS A 38 -16.47 -4.88 17.04
N ASN A 39 -17.04 -4.18 18.02
CA ASN A 39 -18.11 -4.72 18.87
C ASN A 39 -19.43 -4.91 18.10
N GLU A 40 -19.69 -4.09 17.07
CA GLU A 40 -20.96 -4.06 16.34
C GLU A 40 -20.68 -3.80 14.85
N VAL A 41 -20.21 -4.81 14.10
CA VAL A 41 -19.80 -4.64 12.70
C VAL A 41 -21.01 -4.67 11.77
N HIS A 42 -21.41 -3.51 11.26
CA HIS A 42 -22.47 -3.33 10.26
C HIS A 42 -22.27 -2.02 9.46
N GLU A 43 -23.05 -1.76 8.42
CA GLU A 43 -22.83 -0.61 7.51
C GLU A 43 -22.89 0.76 8.23
N ALA A 44 -23.91 0.98 9.09
CA ALA A 44 -24.00 2.23 9.84
C ALA A 44 -22.85 2.45 10.85
N SER A 45 -22.31 1.38 11.47
CA SER A 45 -21.15 1.50 12.36
C SER A 45 -19.85 1.68 11.56
N ALA A 46 -19.76 1.12 10.36
CA ALA A 46 -18.64 1.35 9.45
C ALA A 46 -18.55 2.85 9.08
N LEU A 47 -19.68 3.49 8.76
CA LEU A 47 -19.71 4.91 8.42
C LEU A 47 -19.49 5.82 9.64
N SER A 48 -20.09 5.49 10.79
CA SER A 48 -20.04 6.37 11.98
C SER A 48 -18.84 6.15 12.89
N ARG A 49 -18.17 4.99 12.81
CA ARG A 49 -17.07 4.59 13.72
C ARG A 49 -15.85 4.07 12.94
N GLY A 50 -16.04 3.14 12.01
CA GLY A 50 -14.95 2.52 11.24
C GLY A 50 -14.14 3.53 10.40
N SER A 51 -14.78 4.23 9.48
CA SER A 51 -14.15 5.27 8.65
C SER A 51 -13.56 6.42 9.49
N PRO A 52 -14.25 6.94 10.52
CA PRO A 52 -13.66 7.90 11.46
C PRO A 52 -12.45 7.38 12.25
N ALA A 53 -12.41 6.09 12.61
CA ALA A 53 -11.26 5.48 13.27
C ALA A 53 -10.05 5.46 12.32
N ILE A 54 -10.26 5.02 11.07
CA ILE A 54 -9.24 5.04 10.01
C ILE A 54 -8.68 6.45 9.83
N ASN A 55 -9.57 7.44 9.77
CA ASN A 55 -9.21 8.87 9.68
C ASN A 55 -8.22 9.30 10.78
N CYS A 56 -8.47 8.87 12.02
CA CYS A 56 -7.62 9.18 13.16
C CYS A 56 -6.31 8.39 13.16
N TYR A 57 -6.31 7.14 12.69
CA TYR A 57 -5.08 6.38 12.51
C TYR A 57 -4.18 6.99 11.42
N PHE A 58 -4.74 7.61 10.38
CA PHE A 58 -3.93 8.37 9.41
C PHE A 58 -3.15 9.50 10.09
N GLU A 59 -3.79 10.27 10.97
CA GLU A 59 -3.10 11.31 11.74
C GLU A 59 -2.06 10.73 12.70
N ALA A 60 -2.37 9.60 13.36
CA ALA A 60 -1.41 8.91 14.23
C ALA A 60 -0.21 8.35 13.46
N ALA A 61 -0.38 7.97 12.19
CA ALA A 61 0.67 7.42 11.33
C ALA A 61 1.63 8.48 10.76
N ARG A 62 1.36 9.78 10.97
CA ARG A 62 2.24 10.90 10.57
C ARG A 62 3.42 11.14 11.52
N ILE A 63 3.74 10.15 12.35
CA ILE A 63 4.96 10.16 13.17
C ILE A 63 6.18 9.88 12.28
N GLU A 64 7.29 10.60 12.50
CA GLU A 64 8.52 10.44 11.70
C GLU A 64 9.16 9.05 11.84
N ASN A 65 9.00 8.43 13.01
CA ASN A 65 9.52 7.10 13.26
C ASN A 65 8.63 6.04 12.56
N GLU A 66 9.14 5.55 11.44
CA GLU A 66 8.57 4.48 10.62
C GLU A 66 8.07 3.29 11.46
N THR A 67 8.93 2.71 12.30
CA THR A 67 8.61 1.52 13.09
C THR A 67 7.45 1.77 14.05
N ARG A 68 7.36 2.96 14.64
CA ARG A 68 6.24 3.36 15.50
C ARG A 68 4.97 3.63 14.70
N ALA A 69 5.07 4.04 13.43
CA ALA A 69 3.92 4.26 12.55
C ALA A 69 3.27 2.95 12.10
N ARG A 70 4.05 1.86 11.95
CA ARG A 70 3.58 0.57 11.42
C ARG A 70 2.29 0.06 12.06
N LYS A 71 2.17 0.14 13.39
CA LYS A 71 0.97 -0.35 14.08
C LYS A 71 -0.30 0.40 13.68
N TYR A 72 -0.21 1.70 13.39
CA TYR A 72 -1.37 2.48 12.96
C TYR A 72 -1.73 2.18 11.51
N ILE A 73 -0.73 2.01 10.65
CA ILE A 73 -0.96 1.60 9.25
C ILE A 73 -1.56 0.20 9.18
N ALA A 74 -1.10 -0.74 10.02
CA ALA A 74 -1.70 -2.06 10.16
C ALA A 74 -3.19 -1.97 10.52
N ARG A 75 -3.55 -1.09 11.48
CA ARG A 75 -4.96 -0.86 11.84
C ARG A 75 -5.75 -0.23 10.70
N ILE A 76 -5.18 0.72 9.95
CA ILE A 76 -5.84 1.27 8.75
C ILE A 76 -6.19 0.15 7.78
N LEU A 77 -5.20 -0.68 7.40
CA LEU A 77 -5.42 -1.77 6.44
C LEU A 77 -6.44 -2.79 6.95
N TRP A 78 -6.34 -3.18 8.23
CA TRP A 78 -7.25 -4.16 8.84
C TRP A 78 -8.68 -3.66 8.97
N THR A 79 -8.87 -2.47 9.53
CA THR A 79 -10.19 -1.86 9.72
C THR A 79 -10.82 -1.54 8.36
N SER A 80 -10.04 -1.14 7.35
CA SER A 80 -10.53 -0.95 5.98
C SER A 80 -11.18 -2.20 5.39
N LYS A 81 -10.59 -3.39 5.58
CA LYS A 81 -11.18 -4.64 5.09
C LYS A 81 -12.57 -4.90 5.70
N HIS A 82 -12.73 -4.62 6.99
CA HIS A 82 -14.02 -4.78 7.67
C HIS A 82 -15.05 -3.72 7.21
N VAL A 83 -14.62 -2.47 7.04
CA VAL A 83 -15.48 -1.40 6.52
C VAL A 83 -15.98 -1.72 5.09
N VAL A 84 -15.11 -2.26 4.22
CA VAL A 84 -15.52 -2.70 2.88
C VAL A 84 -16.50 -3.87 2.94
N ALA A 85 -16.27 -4.83 3.84
CA ALA A 85 -17.15 -5.99 4.02
C ALA A 85 -18.57 -5.63 4.49
N CYS A 86 -18.77 -4.46 5.09
CA CYS A 86 -20.09 -4.02 5.55
C CYS A 86 -21.06 -3.60 4.44
N GLY A 87 -20.58 -3.31 3.21
CA GLY A 87 -21.44 -2.87 2.12
C GLY A 87 -20.80 -1.89 1.15
N ILE A 88 -21.48 -1.65 0.03
CA ILE A 88 -20.99 -0.80 -1.07
C ILE A 88 -20.95 0.69 -0.68
N PHE A 89 -21.88 1.15 0.16
CA PHE A 89 -21.89 2.55 0.62
C PHE A 89 -20.74 2.81 1.59
N SER A 90 -20.47 1.88 2.52
CA SER A 90 -19.31 1.96 3.40
C SER A 90 -17.99 1.88 2.64
N ALA A 91 -17.89 1.03 1.61
CA ALA A 91 -16.69 0.97 0.75
C ALA A 91 -16.45 2.29 0.01
N THR A 92 -17.49 2.86 -0.61
CA THR A 92 -17.41 4.15 -1.32
C THR A 92 -17.02 5.29 -0.38
N GLY A 93 -17.63 5.33 0.81
CA GLY A 93 -17.29 6.33 1.83
C GLY A 93 -15.83 6.21 2.30
N LEU A 94 -15.33 4.98 2.46
CA LEU A 94 -13.94 4.73 2.79
C LEU A 94 -12.99 5.22 1.69
N ASP A 95 -13.29 4.94 0.43
CA ASP A 95 -12.44 5.34 -0.69
C ASP A 95 -12.26 6.86 -0.77
N GLN A 96 -13.31 7.61 -0.44
CA GLN A 96 -13.25 9.07 -0.31
C GLN A 96 -12.32 9.51 0.83
N VAL A 97 -12.41 8.88 2.01
CA VAL A 97 -11.49 9.14 3.14
C VAL A 97 -10.04 8.86 2.76
N LEU A 98 -9.78 7.73 2.08
CA LEU A 98 -8.45 7.35 1.61
C LEU A 98 -7.88 8.39 0.63
N LYS A 99 -8.69 8.87 -0.31
CA LYS A 99 -8.31 9.92 -1.27
C LYS A 99 -7.93 11.22 -0.58
N GLU A 100 -8.72 11.66 0.39
CA GLU A 100 -8.47 12.89 1.15
C GLU A 100 -7.18 12.79 1.95
N ARG A 101 -6.98 11.66 2.64
CA ARG A 101 -5.81 11.46 3.52
C ARG A 101 -4.52 11.11 2.80
N ALA A 102 -4.58 10.56 1.59
CA ALA A 102 -3.38 10.22 0.82
C ALA A 102 -2.41 11.41 0.68
N ARG A 103 -2.92 12.65 0.59
CA ARG A 103 -2.08 13.84 0.41
C ARG A 103 -1.15 14.14 1.58
N SER A 104 -1.53 13.78 2.81
CA SER A 104 -0.81 14.12 4.05
C SER A 104 0.03 12.98 4.62
N ILE A 105 0.11 11.83 3.95
CA ILE A 105 0.91 10.69 4.43
C ILE A 105 2.41 11.01 4.37
N ILE A 106 3.17 10.34 5.23
CA ILE A 106 4.63 10.21 5.11
C ILE A 106 4.91 8.94 4.29
N PRO A 107 5.28 9.03 3.00
CA PRO A 107 5.31 7.84 2.13
C PRO A 107 6.28 6.75 2.60
N PHE A 108 7.37 7.13 3.27
CA PHE A 108 8.35 6.19 3.82
C PHE A 108 7.72 5.19 4.79
N ASN A 109 6.81 5.65 5.64
CA ASN A 109 6.13 4.82 6.64
C ASN A 109 5.27 3.71 6.02
N TRP A 110 4.87 3.88 4.76
CA TRP A 110 4.00 2.94 4.05
C TRP A 110 4.77 1.94 3.20
N LEU A 111 6.09 2.11 3.01
CA LEU A 111 6.90 1.21 2.18
C LEU A 111 6.84 -0.27 2.63
N PRO A 112 6.90 -0.60 3.94
CA PRO A 112 6.81 -2.00 4.37
C PRO A 112 5.46 -2.67 4.05
N TRP A 113 4.43 -1.86 3.81
CA TRP A 113 3.06 -2.30 3.51
C TRP A 113 2.76 -2.32 2.02
N LEU A 114 3.74 -2.01 1.18
CA LEU A 114 3.58 -1.98 -0.28
C LEU A 114 3.09 -3.31 -0.86
N PRO A 115 3.55 -4.50 -0.42
CA PRO A 115 2.99 -5.76 -0.90
C PRO A 115 1.49 -5.88 -0.65
N GLN A 116 1.02 -5.55 0.56
CA GLN A 116 -0.40 -5.61 0.94
C GLN A 116 -1.23 -4.60 0.15
N LEU A 117 -0.70 -3.40 -0.08
CA LEU A 117 -1.35 -2.37 -0.91
C LEU A 117 -1.47 -2.82 -2.37
N VAL A 118 -0.44 -3.46 -2.92
CA VAL A 118 -0.48 -4.02 -4.28
C VAL A 118 -1.53 -5.13 -4.37
N THR A 119 -1.59 -6.04 -3.39
CA THR A 119 -2.63 -7.07 -3.33
C THR A 119 -4.04 -6.47 -3.26
N GLU A 120 -4.26 -5.46 -2.42
CA GLU A 120 -5.55 -4.74 -2.35
C GLU A 120 -5.95 -4.15 -3.70
N LEU A 121 -5.01 -3.58 -4.46
CA LEU A 121 -5.29 -3.02 -5.78
C LEU A 121 -5.55 -4.09 -6.86
N GLN A 122 -5.04 -5.31 -6.68
CA GLN A 122 -5.38 -6.44 -7.56
C GLN A 122 -6.77 -6.99 -7.26
N GLU A 123 -7.14 -7.08 -5.98
CA GLU A 123 -8.46 -7.54 -5.52
C GLU A 123 -9.56 -6.52 -5.83
N ARG A 124 -9.25 -5.23 -5.65
CA ARG A 124 -10.18 -4.12 -5.82
C ARG A 124 -9.50 -2.96 -6.56
N PRO A 125 -9.46 -3.00 -7.91
CA PRO A 125 -8.80 -1.96 -8.72
C PRO A 125 -9.39 -0.54 -8.54
N THR A 126 -10.63 -0.43 -8.08
CA THR A 126 -11.29 0.85 -7.77
C THR A 126 -10.99 1.38 -6.36
N SER A 127 -10.16 0.67 -5.59
CA SER A 127 -9.81 1.02 -4.21
C SER A 127 -9.16 2.39 -4.07
N GLY A 128 -9.62 3.17 -3.09
CA GLY A 128 -9.05 4.46 -2.74
C GLY A 128 -7.59 4.37 -2.27
N PHE A 129 -7.08 3.18 -1.94
CA PHE A 129 -5.66 2.96 -1.68
C PHE A 129 -4.77 3.30 -2.88
N ILE A 130 -5.32 3.37 -4.10
CA ILE A 130 -4.56 3.82 -5.28
C ILE A 130 -3.90 5.17 -5.04
N TYR A 131 -4.59 6.09 -4.36
CA TYR A 131 -4.06 7.42 -4.05
C TYR A 131 -2.89 7.36 -3.07
N VAL A 132 -2.93 6.44 -2.10
CA VAL A 132 -1.80 6.20 -1.18
C VAL A 132 -0.61 5.66 -1.97
N VAL A 133 -0.82 4.66 -2.83
CA VAL A 133 0.25 4.06 -3.62
C VAL A 133 0.82 5.05 -4.65
N GLU A 134 0.01 5.91 -5.26
CA GLU A 134 0.50 6.97 -6.15
C GLU A 134 1.43 7.97 -5.44
N ARG A 135 1.17 8.27 -4.16
CA ARG A 135 2.05 9.12 -3.34
C ARG A 135 3.36 8.41 -3.04
N ILE A 136 3.33 7.11 -2.77
CA ILE A 136 4.54 6.28 -2.64
C ILE A 136 5.30 6.23 -3.97
N ALA A 137 4.61 6.00 -5.09
CA ALA A 137 5.20 5.93 -6.43
C ALA A 137 5.88 7.24 -6.85
N SER A 138 5.31 8.37 -6.43
CA SER A 138 5.91 9.69 -6.67
C SER A 138 7.22 9.86 -5.90
N ALA A 139 7.27 9.41 -4.64
CA ALA A 139 8.44 9.58 -3.76
C ALA A 139 9.52 8.51 -3.94
N TYR A 140 9.11 7.25 -4.16
CA TYR A 140 9.96 6.06 -4.22
C TYR A 140 9.65 5.20 -5.47
N PRO A 141 9.82 5.75 -6.69
CA PRO A 141 9.39 5.09 -7.92
C PRO A 141 10.04 3.73 -8.15
N LEU A 142 11.33 3.54 -7.80
CA LEU A 142 12.05 2.28 -8.03
C LEU A 142 11.57 1.15 -7.11
N LEU A 143 11.19 1.46 -5.87
CA LEU A 143 10.63 0.47 -4.95
C LEU A 143 9.25 0.02 -5.43
N VAL A 144 8.44 0.95 -5.93
CA VAL A 144 7.14 0.64 -6.53
C VAL A 144 7.31 -0.21 -7.78
N VAL A 145 8.20 0.15 -8.71
CA VAL A 145 8.51 -0.68 -9.88
C VAL A 145 8.90 -2.10 -9.49
N SER A 146 9.75 -2.24 -8.47
CA SER A 146 10.19 -3.56 -7.99
C SER A 146 9.02 -4.40 -7.44
N ALA A 147 8.09 -3.76 -6.73
CA ALA A 147 6.90 -4.42 -6.21
C ALA A 147 5.88 -4.77 -7.30
N LEU A 148 5.79 -3.97 -8.36
CA LEU A 148 4.86 -4.19 -9.47
C LEU A 148 5.36 -5.22 -10.50
N ARG A 149 6.67 -5.30 -10.72
CA ARG A 149 7.28 -6.15 -11.75
C ARG A 149 6.86 -7.64 -11.71
N PRO A 150 6.78 -8.31 -10.55
CA PRO A 150 6.39 -9.73 -10.50
C PRO A 150 4.87 -9.95 -10.67
N VAL A 151 4.04 -8.91 -10.49
CA VAL A 151 2.58 -9.03 -10.52
C VAL A 151 1.94 -8.49 -11.80
N LEU A 152 2.65 -7.63 -12.53
CA LEU A 152 2.25 -7.14 -13.84
C LEU A 152 2.84 -8.01 -14.95
N ASP A 153 2.05 -8.23 -15.99
CA ASP A 153 2.53 -8.84 -17.22
C ASP A 153 3.63 -7.99 -17.86
N GLY A 154 4.69 -8.63 -18.35
CA GLY A 154 5.86 -7.94 -18.90
C GLY A 154 5.53 -7.08 -20.12
N VAL A 155 4.60 -7.52 -20.97
CA VAL A 155 4.17 -6.77 -22.16
C VAL A 155 3.39 -5.52 -21.75
N ILE A 156 2.51 -5.65 -20.76
CA ILE A 156 1.79 -4.48 -20.19
C ILE A 156 2.79 -3.50 -19.56
N PHE A 157 3.77 -4.02 -18.82
CA PHE A 157 4.79 -3.22 -18.15
C PHE A 157 5.59 -2.35 -19.13
N GLU A 158 6.11 -2.98 -20.19
CA GLU A 158 6.86 -2.30 -21.26
C GLU A 158 6.00 -1.28 -22.00
N LYS A 159 4.74 -1.63 -22.32
CA LYS A 159 3.80 -0.71 -22.97
C LYS A 159 3.57 0.55 -22.15
N VAL A 160 3.39 0.44 -20.82
CA VAL A 160 3.19 1.62 -19.96
C VAL A 160 4.43 2.53 -20.01
N ILE A 161 5.63 1.97 -19.90
CA ILE A 161 6.89 2.72 -19.99
C ILE A 161 7.00 3.42 -21.36
N GLU A 162 6.68 2.71 -22.44
CA GLU A 162 6.72 3.24 -23.79
C GLU A 162 5.72 4.37 -24.01
N CYS A 163 4.47 4.20 -23.58
CA CYS A 163 3.43 5.23 -23.66
C CYS A 163 3.87 6.52 -22.95
N VAL A 164 4.42 6.41 -21.72
CA VAL A 164 4.92 7.57 -20.97
C VAL A 164 6.13 8.20 -21.68
N SER A 165 7.05 7.39 -22.21
CA SER A 165 8.22 7.88 -22.95
C SER A 165 7.84 8.62 -24.23
N LYS A 166 6.80 8.17 -24.94
CA LYS A 166 6.32 8.77 -26.19
C LYS A 166 5.26 9.87 -25.97
N LYS A 167 4.90 10.15 -24.72
CA LYS A 167 3.79 11.07 -24.35
C LYS A 167 2.46 10.68 -25.02
N GLN A 168 2.23 9.39 -25.21
CA GLN A 168 1.01 8.86 -25.79
C GLN A 168 -0.10 8.69 -24.74
N PRO A 169 -1.37 8.68 -25.16
CA PRO A 169 -2.47 8.31 -24.26
C PRO A 169 -2.24 6.91 -23.71
N MET A 170 -2.54 6.75 -22.42
CA MET A 170 -2.31 5.51 -21.70
C MET A 170 -3.21 4.37 -22.21
N LEU A 171 -2.76 3.13 -21.99
CA LEU A 171 -3.58 1.94 -22.24
C LEU A 171 -4.84 2.01 -21.39
N VAL A 172 -6.01 2.11 -22.02
CA VAL A 172 -7.30 2.05 -21.32
C VAL A 172 -7.64 0.59 -21.09
N LEU A 173 -7.33 0.09 -19.89
CA LEU A 173 -7.89 -1.16 -19.40
C LEU A 173 -9.27 -0.89 -18.80
N PRO A 174 -10.22 -1.84 -18.89
CA PRO A 174 -11.45 -1.79 -18.09
C PRO A 174 -11.12 -1.54 -16.62
N ASP A 175 -11.90 -0.67 -15.95
CA ASP A 175 -11.61 -0.27 -14.56
C ASP A 175 -11.70 -1.44 -13.57
N ASP A 176 -12.40 -2.53 -13.91
CA ASP A 176 -12.50 -3.78 -13.16
C ASP A 176 -11.32 -4.74 -13.41
N HIS A 177 -10.46 -4.46 -14.38
CA HIS A 177 -9.30 -5.29 -14.67
C HIS A 177 -8.27 -5.20 -13.52
N LYS A 178 -7.82 -6.35 -12.99
CA LYS A 178 -6.86 -6.45 -11.86
C LYS A 178 -5.58 -5.62 -12.02
N SER A 179 -5.15 -5.38 -13.26
CA SER A 179 -3.96 -4.58 -13.58
C SER A 179 -4.24 -3.09 -13.79
N ALA A 180 -5.50 -2.63 -13.89
CA ALA A 180 -5.84 -1.25 -14.24
C ALA A 180 -5.27 -0.25 -13.23
N ALA A 181 -5.47 -0.50 -11.93
CA ALA A 181 -4.91 0.31 -10.85
C ALA A 181 -3.37 0.29 -10.86
N LEU A 182 -2.78 -0.89 -11.05
CA LEU A 182 -1.33 -1.07 -11.07
C LEU A 182 -0.68 -0.35 -12.26
N CYS A 183 -1.34 -0.31 -13.42
CA CYS A 183 -0.88 0.46 -14.58
C CYS A 183 -0.88 1.97 -14.28
N LYS A 184 -1.92 2.50 -13.63
CA LYS A 184 -1.99 3.91 -13.20
C LYS A 184 -0.85 4.24 -12.20
N VAL A 185 -0.56 3.32 -11.27
CA VAL A 185 0.56 3.46 -10.33
C VAL A 185 1.92 3.43 -11.05
N LEU A 186 2.13 2.51 -12.00
CA LEU A 186 3.36 2.44 -12.78
C LEU A 186 3.55 3.70 -13.63
N GLU A 187 2.49 4.16 -14.29
CA GLU A 187 2.47 5.43 -15.02
C GLU A 187 2.89 6.59 -14.11
N LYS A 188 2.39 6.64 -12.87
CA LYS A 188 2.78 7.65 -11.87
C LYS A 188 4.27 7.59 -11.55
N ALA A 189 4.83 6.39 -11.34
CA ALA A 189 6.26 6.20 -11.10
C ALA A 189 7.10 6.64 -12.32
N CYS A 190 6.71 6.26 -13.53
CA CYS A 190 7.34 6.67 -14.77
C CYS A 190 7.31 8.19 -14.96
N ARG A 191 6.19 8.85 -14.68
CA ARG A 191 6.09 10.32 -14.74
C ARG A 191 6.96 11.02 -13.71
N SER A 192 7.20 10.40 -12.55
CA SER A 192 8.10 10.95 -11.52
C SER A 192 9.56 10.89 -11.97
N ARG A 193 10.03 9.71 -12.42
CA ARG A 193 11.45 9.49 -12.77
C ARG A 193 11.63 8.47 -13.90
N LEU A 194 11.23 8.83 -15.12
CA LEU A 194 11.23 7.91 -16.27
C LEU A 194 12.60 7.27 -16.53
N THR A 195 13.68 8.05 -16.50
CA THR A 195 15.03 7.55 -16.80
C THR A 195 15.45 6.47 -15.81
N ASP A 196 15.24 6.72 -14.51
CA ASP A 196 15.57 5.77 -13.45
C ASP A 196 14.73 4.50 -13.59
N VAL A 197 13.43 4.63 -13.85
CA VAL A 197 12.51 3.50 -14.05
C VAL A 197 12.95 2.63 -15.23
N ARG A 198 13.32 3.23 -16.37
CA ARG A 198 13.80 2.49 -17.55
C ARG A 198 15.11 1.76 -17.29
N MET A 199 16.06 2.42 -16.62
CA MET A 199 17.33 1.80 -16.27
C MET A 199 17.11 0.64 -15.30
N TRP A 200 16.27 0.84 -14.29
CA TRP A 200 15.95 -0.17 -13.29
C TRP A 200 15.22 -1.37 -13.89
N ASP A 201 14.23 -1.16 -14.76
CA ASP A 201 13.53 -2.23 -15.47
C ASP A 201 14.49 -3.06 -16.35
N ARG A 202 15.39 -2.39 -17.08
CA ARG A 202 16.44 -3.10 -17.85
C ARG A 202 17.34 -3.95 -16.95
N LEU A 203 17.75 -3.44 -15.78
CA LEU A 203 18.54 -4.19 -14.83
C LEU A 203 17.78 -5.40 -14.29
N LEU A 204 16.51 -5.23 -13.91
CA LEU A 204 15.66 -6.33 -13.44
C LEU A 204 15.43 -7.39 -14.51
N CYS A 205 15.21 -6.98 -15.77
CA CYS A 205 15.14 -7.89 -16.91
C CYS A 205 16.47 -8.61 -17.14
N GLY A 206 17.59 -7.91 -17.00
CA GLY A 206 18.94 -8.49 -17.01
C GLY A 206 19.10 -9.59 -15.97
N PHE A 207 18.80 -9.29 -14.69
CA PHE A 207 18.82 -10.28 -13.62
C PHE A 207 17.89 -11.47 -13.88
N SER A 208 16.71 -11.23 -14.46
CA SER A 208 15.76 -12.30 -14.79
C SER A 208 16.25 -13.22 -15.91
N SER A 209 17.16 -12.74 -16.75
CA SER A 209 17.78 -13.51 -17.83
C SER A 209 19.05 -14.26 -17.40
N MET A 210 19.60 -13.95 -16.22
CA MET A 210 20.71 -14.71 -15.66
C MET A 210 20.24 -16.13 -15.37
N ARG A 211 20.83 -17.10 -16.08
CA ARG A 211 20.55 -18.52 -15.90
C ARG A 211 21.53 -19.10 -14.90
N GLU A 212 21.04 -20.03 -14.09
CA GLU A 212 21.91 -20.90 -13.32
C GLU A 212 22.81 -21.72 -14.25
N PHE A 213 24.10 -21.76 -13.97
CA PHE A 213 25.04 -22.58 -14.73
C PHE A 213 24.85 -24.07 -14.44
N TRP A 214 25.24 -24.93 -15.39
CA TRP A 214 25.12 -26.38 -15.24
C TRP A 214 25.72 -26.89 -13.92
N ALA A 215 26.89 -26.37 -13.52
CA ALA A 215 27.56 -26.76 -12.28
C ALA A 215 26.76 -26.36 -11.03
N GLU A 216 26.22 -25.14 -10.98
CA GLU A 216 25.37 -24.66 -9.88
C GLU A 216 24.12 -25.51 -9.74
N LYS A 217 23.48 -25.84 -10.87
CA LYS A 217 22.30 -26.71 -10.92
C LYS A 217 22.60 -28.10 -10.37
N HIS A 218 23.72 -28.71 -10.76
CA HIS A 218 24.13 -30.04 -10.28
C HIS A 218 24.51 -30.01 -8.80
N LEU A 219 25.19 -28.96 -8.34
CA LEU A 219 25.50 -28.78 -6.92
C LEU A 219 24.23 -28.64 -6.08
N ARG A 220 23.24 -27.89 -6.57
CA ARG A 220 21.95 -27.75 -5.90
C ARG A 220 21.22 -29.09 -5.81
N PHE A 221 21.16 -29.85 -6.91
CA PHE A 221 20.56 -31.19 -6.89
C PHE A 221 21.31 -32.15 -5.97
N ALA A 222 22.65 -32.15 -6.00
CA ALA A 222 23.47 -32.98 -5.13
C ALA A 222 23.25 -32.61 -3.64
N SER A 223 23.11 -31.32 -3.32
CA SER A 223 22.78 -30.85 -1.97
C SER A 223 21.38 -31.30 -1.54
N GLN A 224 20.39 -31.20 -2.42
CA GLN A 224 19.03 -31.68 -2.14
C GLN A 224 19.00 -33.20 -1.92
N LEU A 225 19.68 -33.97 -2.77
CA LEU A 225 19.79 -35.41 -2.65
C LEU A 225 20.49 -35.81 -1.34
N LYS A 226 21.59 -35.11 -0.99
CA LYS A 226 22.27 -35.27 0.29
C LYS A 226 21.29 -35.06 1.45
N ASP A 227 20.58 -33.95 1.46
CA ASP A 227 19.64 -33.62 2.53
C ASP A 227 18.48 -34.64 2.62
N GLU A 228 18.02 -35.19 1.50
CA GLU A 228 17.02 -36.26 1.47
C GLU A 228 17.56 -37.59 2.03
N ILE A 229 18.77 -38.00 1.65
CA ILE A 229 19.41 -39.24 2.13
C ILE A 229 19.65 -39.15 3.65
N PHE A 230 20.10 -38.01 4.16
CA PHE A 230 20.39 -37.83 5.59
C PHE A 230 19.16 -37.51 6.44
N ARG A 231 17.98 -37.22 5.84
CA ARG A 231 16.72 -37.04 6.56
C ARG A 231 16.05 -38.35 6.99
N TYR A 232 16.39 -39.47 6.37
CA TYR A 232 15.94 -40.80 6.79
C TYR A 232 17.13 -41.56 7.38
N PRO A 233 17.32 -41.56 8.71
CA PRO A 233 18.26 -42.49 9.32
C PRO A 233 17.78 -43.91 9.01
N SER A 234 18.65 -44.71 8.41
CA SER A 234 18.46 -46.15 8.23
C SER A 234 18.01 -46.76 9.56
N VAL A 235 16.85 -47.40 9.57
CA VAL A 235 16.37 -48.27 10.66
C VAL A 235 17.33 -49.45 10.84
#